data_AF-B9T0V5-F1
#
_entry.id   AF-B9T0V5-F1
#
_cell.length_a   1.000
_cell.length_b   1.000
_cell.length_c   1.000
_cell.angle_alpha   90.00
_cell.angle_beta   90.00
_cell.angle_gamma   90.00
#
_symmetry.space_group_name_H-M   'P 1'
#
loop_
_entity.id
_entity.type
_entity.pdbx_description
1 polymer ?
#
loop_
_entity_poly.entity_id
_entity_poly.type
_entity_poly.pdbx_seq_one_letter_code
_entity_poly.pdbx_strand_id
1 'polypeptide(L)'
;MDERYFCYFGLVYLVVLASTTLVGSAYSCGPIEADDKDRLQFALNLEYSEAEFFCYGSRGHGLDSIEPALANGGPPPIGAQKANLDPVTCQIVEEFCYQEVGHIRAIITTVGGFPRPLYDLSAENFARVIDEALDCKLDPPFNPYLNTINYVLASYVLPYVGLVGYVGTIPELANYTTKRLAASLLGVEAGQDAVIRTLLYEKSHEKVEPYNMTVAEFTSKISWLRNELAMCGIKDEGIIVPKELGAEKRTESNVLSADKNSLSYARTPPEILRIVYGTGKESEPGGFLPEGGNGRIAKSFLLKY
;
A
#
# COMPACT_ATOMS: atom_id res chain seq x y z
N MET A 1 30.32 -66.29 10.25
CA MET A 1 30.10 -66.68 8.86
C MET A 1 28.59 -66.57 8.64
N ASP A 2 28.08 -65.34 8.61
CA ASP A 2 27.99 -64.50 7.38
C ASP A 2 26.82 -65.01 6.53
N GLU A 3 25.83 -64.24 6.09
CA GLU A 3 25.60 -62.80 5.97
C GLU A 3 24.06 -62.64 5.98
N ARG A 4 23.51 -61.65 6.68
CA ARG A 4 22.13 -61.21 6.46
C ARG A 4 22.13 -59.72 6.18
N TYR A 5 22.08 -59.40 4.88
CA TYR A 5 21.90 -58.06 4.34
C TYR A 5 20.60 -57.46 4.87
N PHE A 6 20.72 -56.39 5.65
CA PHE A 6 19.60 -55.49 5.96
C PHE A 6 19.54 -54.42 4.87
N CYS A 7 18.57 -54.53 3.96
CA CYS A 7 18.25 -53.45 3.03
C CYS A 7 17.48 -52.35 3.77
N TYR A 8 18.18 -51.25 4.08
CA TYR A 8 17.56 -49.99 4.47
C TYR A 8 16.83 -49.38 3.26
N PHE A 9 15.49 -49.35 3.28
CA PHE A 9 14.72 -48.50 2.38
C PHE A 9 14.72 -47.07 2.94
N GLY A 10 15.67 -46.25 2.49
CA GLY A 10 15.61 -44.81 2.67
C GLY A 10 14.65 -44.20 1.65
N LEU A 11 13.47 -43.75 2.09
CA LEU A 11 12.57 -42.91 1.31
C LEU A 11 13.16 -41.51 1.21
N VAL A 12 13.92 -41.25 0.15
CA VAL A 12 14.34 -39.91 -0.26
C VAL A 12 13.21 -39.33 -1.10
N TYR A 13 12.43 -38.40 -0.54
CA TYR A 13 11.54 -37.55 -1.31
C TYR A 13 12.38 -36.56 -2.13
N LEU A 14 12.64 -36.94 -3.38
CA LEU A 14 13.18 -36.04 -4.39
C LEU A 14 12.03 -35.16 -4.88
N VAL A 15 11.89 -33.97 -4.30
CA VAL A 15 11.05 -32.90 -4.87
C VAL A 15 11.76 -32.40 -6.13
N VAL A 16 11.39 -32.96 -7.28
CA VAL A 16 11.79 -32.41 -8.58
C VAL A 16 10.93 -31.16 -8.80
N LEU A 17 11.53 -29.99 -8.57
CA LEU A 17 10.99 -28.72 -9.06
C LEU A 17 11.05 -28.76 -10.59
N ALA A 18 9.96 -29.22 -11.21
CA ALA A 18 9.75 -29.04 -12.63
C ALA A 18 9.56 -27.55 -12.88
N SER A 19 10.58 -26.89 -13.42
CA SER A 19 10.48 -25.52 -13.91
C SER A 19 9.56 -25.52 -15.13
N THR A 20 8.25 -25.38 -14.90
CA THR A 20 7.33 -24.97 -15.95
C THR A 20 7.61 -23.50 -16.26
N THR A 21 8.42 -23.25 -17.29
CA THR A 21 8.51 -21.94 -17.92
C THR A 21 7.20 -21.67 -18.66
N LEU A 22 6.18 -21.28 -17.89
CA LEU A 22 5.08 -20.50 -18.43
C LEU A 22 5.70 -19.21 -18.95
N VAL A 23 5.78 -19.07 -20.28
CA VAL A 23 5.96 -17.77 -20.93
C VAL A 23 4.66 -16.99 -20.72
N GLY A 24 4.42 -16.57 -19.48
CA GLY A 24 3.54 -15.46 -19.20
C GLY A 24 4.21 -14.21 -19.76
N SER A 25 3.44 -13.32 -20.39
CA SER A 25 3.89 -11.96 -20.67
C SER A 25 4.66 -11.45 -19.46
N ALA A 26 5.97 -11.19 -19.61
CA ALA A 26 6.76 -10.68 -18.52
C ALA A 26 6.10 -9.37 -18.07
N TYR A 27 5.47 -9.39 -16.89
CA TYR A 27 4.82 -8.22 -16.34
C TYR A 27 5.85 -7.10 -16.28
N SER A 28 5.50 -5.92 -16.79
CA SER A 28 6.45 -4.81 -16.81
C SER A 28 6.66 -4.33 -15.37
N CYS A 29 7.81 -4.68 -14.81
CA CYS A 29 8.39 -4.12 -13.59
C CYS A 29 9.56 -3.19 -13.92
N GLY A 30 9.74 -2.89 -15.21
CA GLY A 30 10.85 -2.12 -15.74
C GLY A 30 10.63 -0.62 -15.60
N PRO A 31 11.66 0.18 -15.92
CA PRO A 31 11.54 1.63 -15.93
C PRO A 31 10.46 2.07 -16.94
N ILE A 32 9.72 3.10 -16.56
CA ILE A 32 8.79 3.80 -17.44
C ILE A 32 9.48 5.01 -18.06
N GLU A 33 9.14 5.34 -19.30
CA GLU A 33 9.60 6.57 -19.93
C GLU A 33 8.72 7.75 -19.48
N ALA A 34 9.26 8.59 -18.62
CA ALA A 34 8.56 9.73 -18.03
C ALA A 34 9.58 10.77 -17.55
N ASP A 35 9.22 12.05 -17.66
CA ASP A 35 10.03 13.14 -17.09
C ASP A 35 9.73 13.35 -15.59
N ASP A 36 10.49 14.24 -14.95
CA ASP A 36 10.31 14.54 -13.53
C ASP A 36 8.90 15.03 -13.16
N LYS A 37 8.27 15.79 -14.07
CA LYS A 37 6.91 16.31 -13.86
C LYS A 37 5.93 15.15 -13.86
N ASP A 38 6.00 14.29 -14.88
CA ASP A 38 5.12 13.13 -15.01
C ASP A 38 5.20 12.23 -13.77
N ARG A 39 6.43 11.99 -13.27
CA ARG A 39 6.69 11.15 -12.10
C ARG A 39 6.14 11.73 -10.79
N LEU A 40 6.35 13.03 -10.55
CA LEU A 40 5.78 13.67 -9.36
C LEU A 40 4.26 13.84 -9.46
N GLN A 41 3.72 14.07 -10.66
CA GLN A 41 2.27 14.07 -10.87
C GLN A 41 1.66 12.69 -10.62
N PHE A 42 2.37 11.59 -10.91
CA PHE A 42 1.86 10.26 -10.60
C PHE A 42 1.59 10.08 -9.10
N ALA A 43 2.45 10.62 -8.24
CA ALA A 43 2.28 10.57 -6.79
C ALA A 43 0.95 11.18 -6.32
N LEU A 44 0.44 12.23 -7.00
CA LEU A 44 -0.86 12.83 -6.67
C LEU A 44 -2.02 11.82 -6.63
N ASN A 45 -1.94 10.72 -7.37
CA ASN A 45 -2.97 9.67 -7.30
C ASN A 45 -3.08 9.03 -5.90
N LEU A 46 -1.97 8.94 -5.16
CA LEU A 46 -1.93 8.42 -3.80
C LEU A 46 -2.19 9.53 -2.78
N GLU A 47 -1.53 10.67 -2.93
CA GLU A 47 -1.68 11.84 -2.04
C GLU A 47 -3.13 12.27 -1.87
N TYR A 48 -3.90 12.34 -2.96
CA TYR A 48 -5.33 12.62 -2.88
C TYR A 48 -6.09 11.52 -2.12
N SER A 49 -5.79 10.25 -2.37
CA SER A 49 -6.46 9.14 -1.70
C SER A 49 -6.23 9.15 -0.19
N GLU A 50 -5.01 9.48 0.23
CA GLU A 50 -4.59 9.54 1.63
C GLU A 50 -5.16 10.77 2.31
N ALA A 51 -5.12 11.94 1.65
CA ALA A 51 -5.78 13.15 2.15
C ALA A 51 -7.27 12.92 2.38
N GLU A 52 -7.98 12.34 1.41
CA GLU A 52 -9.39 12.03 1.58
C GLU A 52 -9.61 11.05 2.74
N PHE A 53 -8.88 9.94 2.76
CA PHE A 53 -9.08 8.91 3.77
C PHE A 53 -8.82 9.42 5.18
N PHE A 54 -7.67 10.07 5.43
CA PHE A 54 -7.31 10.60 6.74
C PHE A 54 -8.20 11.77 7.18
N CYS A 55 -8.56 12.67 6.28
CA CYS A 55 -9.44 13.80 6.63
C CYS A 55 -10.85 13.33 6.95
N TYR A 56 -11.40 12.40 6.17
CA TYR A 56 -12.68 11.80 6.51
C TYR A 56 -12.59 11.03 7.84
N GLY A 57 -11.60 10.16 8.01
CA GLY A 57 -11.47 9.34 9.23
C GLY A 57 -11.42 10.16 10.51
N SER A 58 -10.64 11.23 10.54
CA SER A 58 -10.50 12.10 11.72
C SER A 58 -11.64 13.13 11.86
N ARG A 59 -12.07 13.75 10.76
CA ARG A 59 -12.96 14.94 10.80
C ARG A 59 -14.36 14.72 10.24
N GLY A 60 -14.53 13.75 9.35
CA GLY A 60 -15.79 13.44 8.66
C GLY A 60 -16.03 14.25 7.39
N HIS A 61 -15.04 14.99 6.92
CA HIS A 61 -15.09 15.74 5.67
C HIS A 61 -13.71 15.78 5.00
N GLY A 62 -13.68 15.81 3.67
CA GLY A 62 -12.45 15.72 2.88
C GLY A 62 -11.91 17.05 2.39
N LEU A 63 -11.14 16.98 1.30
CA LEU A 63 -10.41 18.11 0.71
C LEU A 63 -11.34 19.26 0.29
N ASP A 64 -12.56 18.95 -0.15
CA ASP A 64 -13.55 19.95 -0.59
C ASP A 64 -13.95 20.93 0.53
N SER A 65 -13.83 20.53 1.79
CA SER A 65 -14.10 21.40 2.95
C SER A 65 -12.84 22.10 3.48
N ILE A 66 -11.67 21.53 3.23
CA ILE A 66 -10.39 21.99 3.81
C ILE A 66 -9.69 22.97 2.86
N GLU A 67 -9.51 22.57 1.61
CA GLU A 67 -8.82 23.34 0.57
C GLU A 67 -9.38 22.96 -0.82
N PRO A 68 -10.61 23.41 -1.15
CA PRO A 68 -11.32 22.98 -2.36
C PRO A 68 -10.58 23.31 -3.66
N ALA A 69 -9.72 24.33 -3.66
CA ALA A 69 -8.89 24.68 -4.81
C ALA A 69 -7.94 23.53 -5.21
N LEU A 70 -7.47 22.74 -4.25
CA LEU A 70 -6.58 21.60 -4.53
C LEU A 70 -7.30 20.41 -5.15
N ALA A 71 -8.62 20.26 -4.95
CA ALA A 71 -9.39 19.22 -5.66
C ALA A 71 -9.48 19.49 -7.17
N ASN A 72 -9.29 20.75 -7.58
CA ASN A 72 -9.26 21.19 -8.97
C ASN A 72 -10.47 20.69 -9.79
N GLY A 73 -11.65 20.73 -9.18
CA GLY A 73 -12.92 20.30 -9.79
C GLY A 73 -13.12 18.78 -9.92
N GLY A 74 -12.22 17.96 -9.36
CA GLY A 74 -12.40 16.51 -9.30
C GLY A 74 -13.53 16.09 -8.35
N PRO A 75 -14.18 14.93 -8.59
CA PRO A 75 -15.32 14.48 -7.78
C PRO A 75 -14.91 14.08 -6.35
N PRO A 76 -15.79 14.24 -5.34
CA PRO A 76 -15.56 13.76 -3.98
C PRO A 76 -15.46 12.23 -3.92
N PRO A 77 -14.79 11.67 -2.90
CA PRO A 77 -14.69 10.21 -2.74
C PRO A 77 -16.07 9.59 -2.43
N ILE A 78 -16.25 8.34 -2.86
CA ILE A 78 -17.42 7.52 -2.54
C ILE A 78 -17.22 6.91 -1.15
N GLY A 79 -18.25 6.98 -0.31
CA GLY A 79 -18.37 6.16 0.90
C GLY A 79 -17.43 6.51 2.06
N ALA A 80 -16.58 7.53 1.91
CA ALA A 80 -15.69 8.01 2.96
C ALA A 80 -16.49 8.55 4.16
N GLN A 81 -16.09 8.17 5.38
CA GLN A 81 -16.84 8.46 6.60
C GLN A 81 -15.92 8.88 7.75
N LYS A 82 -16.52 9.52 8.76
CA LYS A 82 -15.85 9.70 10.05
C LYS A 82 -15.67 8.36 10.75
N ALA A 83 -14.44 8.06 11.13
CA ALA A 83 -14.12 6.86 11.89
C ALA A 83 -14.39 7.07 13.38
N ASN A 84 -14.77 6.00 14.07
CA ASN A 84 -14.88 5.96 15.51
C ASN A 84 -13.49 5.71 16.14
N LEU A 85 -12.66 6.74 16.20
CA LEU A 85 -11.30 6.69 16.73
C LEU A 85 -11.26 7.05 18.22
N ASP A 86 -10.37 6.39 18.95
CA ASP A 86 -9.97 6.87 20.27
C ASP A 86 -9.29 8.26 20.16
N PRO A 87 -9.24 9.04 21.25
CA PRO A 87 -8.77 10.43 21.20
C PRO A 87 -7.34 10.59 20.68
N VAL A 88 -6.43 9.65 20.99
CA VAL A 88 -5.02 9.76 20.59
C VAL A 88 -4.89 9.44 19.10
N THR A 89 -5.48 8.33 18.65
CA THR A 89 -5.45 7.98 17.22
C THR A 89 -6.17 9.03 16.38
N CYS A 90 -7.25 9.63 16.86
CA CYS A 90 -7.93 10.72 16.15
C CYS A 90 -7.00 11.92 15.89
N GLN A 91 -6.20 12.32 16.87
CA GLN A 91 -5.26 13.45 16.73
C GLN A 91 -4.12 13.11 15.76
N ILE A 92 -3.61 11.88 15.81
CA ILE A 92 -2.57 11.40 14.88
C ILE A 92 -3.11 11.40 13.44
N VAL A 93 -4.30 10.85 13.21
CA VAL A 93 -4.93 10.79 11.89
C VAL A 93 -5.30 12.18 11.38
N GLU A 94 -5.67 13.11 12.27
CA GLU A 94 -5.88 14.52 11.92
C GLU A 94 -4.57 15.20 11.48
N GLU A 95 -3.45 14.90 12.12
CA GLU A 95 -2.14 15.37 11.67
C GLU A 95 -1.82 14.88 10.26
N PHE A 96 -2.04 13.59 9.99
CA PHE A 96 -1.81 13.01 8.66
C PHE A 96 -2.68 13.68 7.59
N CYS A 97 -3.97 13.87 7.88
CA CYS A 97 -4.88 14.62 6.99
C CYS A 97 -4.26 15.96 6.54
N TYR A 98 -3.74 16.76 7.47
CA TYR A 98 -3.17 18.06 7.12
C TYR A 98 -1.81 17.96 6.43
N GLN A 99 -1.02 16.93 6.71
CA GLN A 99 0.23 16.64 6.01
C GLN A 99 -0.05 16.31 4.54
N GLU A 100 -1.02 15.45 4.23
CA GLU A 100 -1.38 15.09 2.85
C GLU A 100 -1.90 16.29 2.05
N VAL A 101 -2.72 17.16 2.67
CA VAL A 101 -3.12 18.43 2.05
C VAL A 101 -1.90 19.29 1.72
N GLY A 102 -0.88 19.26 2.57
CA GLY A 102 0.42 19.89 2.35
C GLY A 102 1.20 19.28 1.20
N HIS A 103 1.26 17.95 1.11
CA HIS A 103 1.94 17.22 0.04
C HIS A 103 1.35 17.52 -1.33
N ILE A 104 0.01 17.44 -1.46
CA ILE A 104 -0.72 17.81 -2.69
C ILE A 104 -0.34 19.23 -3.11
N ARG A 105 -0.39 20.20 -2.16
CA ARG A 105 -0.04 21.60 -2.43
C ARG A 105 1.41 21.74 -2.92
N ALA A 106 2.35 21.04 -2.28
CA ALA A 106 3.77 21.10 -2.62
C ALA A 106 4.05 20.56 -4.03
N ILE A 107 3.44 19.43 -4.40
CA ILE A 107 3.57 18.84 -5.73
C ILE A 107 2.95 19.76 -6.78
N ILE A 108 1.70 20.20 -6.57
CA ILE A 108 0.99 21.07 -7.53
C ILE A 108 1.75 22.38 -7.75
N THR A 109 2.31 22.98 -6.70
CA THR A 109 3.09 24.22 -6.82
C THR A 109 4.38 24.01 -7.60
N THR A 110 4.98 22.82 -7.52
CA THR A 110 6.30 22.55 -8.13
C THR A 110 6.19 22.10 -9.58
N VAL A 111 5.24 21.22 -9.91
CA VAL A 111 5.14 20.57 -11.23
C VAL A 111 3.77 20.70 -11.90
N GLY A 112 2.81 21.37 -11.25
CA GLY A 112 1.41 21.41 -11.66
C GLY A 112 0.65 20.14 -11.28
N GLY A 113 -0.68 20.21 -11.28
CA GLY A 113 -1.56 19.09 -10.93
C GLY A 113 -2.54 18.69 -12.03
N PHE A 114 -3.43 17.77 -11.66
CA PHE A 114 -4.61 17.38 -12.41
C PHE A 114 -5.82 17.35 -11.46
N PRO A 115 -7.07 17.33 -11.97
CA PRO A 115 -8.26 17.14 -11.12
C PRO A 115 -8.16 15.86 -10.29
N ARG A 116 -8.51 15.94 -8.99
CA ARG A 116 -8.59 14.79 -8.08
C ARG A 116 -9.35 13.63 -8.77
N PRO A 117 -8.80 12.41 -8.86
CA PRO A 117 -9.52 11.23 -9.34
C PRO A 117 -10.74 10.89 -8.50
N LEU A 118 -11.66 10.08 -9.04
CA LEU A 118 -12.72 9.47 -8.23
C LEU A 118 -12.12 8.33 -7.38
N TYR A 119 -12.34 8.37 -6.07
CA TYR A 119 -11.91 7.34 -5.15
C TYR A 119 -13.10 6.57 -4.58
N ASP A 120 -12.97 5.25 -4.44
CA ASP A 120 -13.91 4.44 -3.67
C ASP A 120 -13.30 4.09 -2.30
N LEU A 121 -13.67 4.88 -1.29
CA LEU A 121 -13.26 4.70 0.10
C LEU A 121 -14.39 4.09 0.94
N SER A 122 -15.38 3.46 0.30
CA SER A 122 -16.51 2.84 0.99
C SER A 122 -16.09 1.66 1.85
N ALA A 123 -16.87 1.38 2.90
CA ALA A 123 -16.65 0.20 3.73
C ALA A 123 -16.75 -1.10 2.91
N GLU A 124 -17.59 -1.11 1.87
CA GLU A 124 -17.76 -2.22 0.94
C GLU A 124 -16.48 -2.49 0.12
N ASN A 125 -15.81 -1.45 -0.37
CA ASN A 125 -14.56 -1.62 -1.09
C ASN A 125 -13.43 -2.12 -0.18
N PHE A 126 -13.31 -1.57 1.03
CA PHE A 126 -12.37 -2.08 2.03
C PHE A 126 -12.67 -3.53 2.43
N ALA A 127 -13.95 -3.89 2.61
CA ALA A 127 -14.34 -5.27 2.88
C ALA A 127 -13.87 -6.23 1.78
N ARG A 128 -14.07 -5.86 0.51
CA ARG A 128 -13.61 -6.67 -0.62
C ARG A 128 -12.09 -6.87 -0.63
N VAL A 129 -11.32 -5.81 -0.36
CA VAL A 129 -9.85 -5.88 -0.29
C VAL A 129 -9.40 -6.79 0.86
N ILE A 130 -10.03 -6.69 2.02
CA ILE A 130 -9.71 -7.55 3.16
C ILE A 130 -10.13 -9.00 2.91
N ASP A 131 -11.30 -9.23 2.31
CA ASP A 131 -11.74 -10.58 1.96
C ASP A 131 -10.76 -11.27 1.00
N GLU A 132 -10.25 -10.52 0.02
CA GLU A 132 -9.23 -10.99 -0.91
C GLU A 132 -7.90 -11.28 -0.20
N ALA A 133 -7.45 -10.38 0.69
CA ALA A 133 -6.21 -10.58 1.44
C ALA A 133 -6.27 -11.82 2.34
N LEU A 134 -7.42 -12.09 2.96
CA LEU A 134 -7.62 -13.19 3.88
C LEU A 134 -7.98 -14.51 3.17
N ASP A 135 -8.28 -14.47 1.87
CA ASP A 135 -8.89 -15.59 1.11
C ASP A 135 -10.16 -16.10 1.80
N CYS A 136 -10.97 -15.17 2.32
CA CYS A 136 -12.15 -15.48 3.12
C CYS A 136 -13.14 -14.32 3.12
N LYS A 137 -14.42 -14.61 2.88
CA LYS A 137 -15.49 -13.62 3.04
C LYS A 137 -15.83 -13.44 4.51
N LEU A 138 -15.49 -12.28 5.08
CA LEU A 138 -15.78 -11.97 6.48
C LEU A 138 -17.27 -11.73 6.72
N ASP A 139 -17.75 -12.20 7.88
CA ASP A 139 -19.10 -11.95 8.38
C ASP A 139 -19.04 -11.52 9.86
N PRO A 140 -19.38 -10.26 10.19
CA PRO A 140 -19.79 -9.18 9.28
C PRO A 140 -18.64 -8.71 8.36
N PRO A 141 -18.94 -8.06 7.22
CA PRO A 141 -17.91 -7.48 6.35
C PRO A 141 -16.99 -6.50 7.10
N PHE A 142 -15.71 -6.45 6.74
CA PHE A 142 -14.76 -5.52 7.36
C PHE A 142 -15.16 -4.08 7.10
N ASN A 143 -15.30 -3.29 8.16
CA ASN A 143 -15.61 -1.86 8.06
C ASN A 143 -14.46 -1.03 8.65
N PRO A 144 -13.77 -0.20 7.85
CA PRO A 144 -12.63 0.60 8.31
C PRO A 144 -13.03 1.68 9.32
N TYR A 145 -14.28 2.15 9.32
CA TYR A 145 -14.76 3.27 10.13
C TYR A 145 -15.29 2.87 11.50
N LEU A 146 -15.37 1.56 11.79
CA LEU A 146 -16.06 1.02 12.95
C LEU A 146 -15.38 1.34 14.30
N ASN A 147 -14.04 1.26 14.34
CA ASN A 147 -13.24 1.49 15.53
C ASN A 147 -11.76 1.77 15.16
N THR A 148 -10.94 2.14 16.14
CA THR A 148 -9.49 2.37 15.97
C THR A 148 -8.75 1.23 15.28
N ILE A 149 -8.90 -0.02 15.71
CA ILE A 149 -8.12 -1.14 15.16
C ILE A 149 -8.44 -1.34 13.68
N ASN A 150 -9.73 -1.33 13.33
CA ASN A 150 -10.17 -1.43 11.95
C ASN A 150 -9.63 -0.28 11.10
N TYR A 151 -9.66 0.95 11.62
CA TYR A 151 -9.20 2.11 10.89
C TYR A 151 -7.68 2.11 10.68
N VAL A 152 -6.90 1.71 11.68
CA VAL A 152 -5.44 1.63 11.56
C VAL A 152 -5.04 0.46 10.65
N LEU A 153 -5.77 -0.68 10.68
CA LEU A 153 -5.59 -1.76 9.71
C LEU A 153 -5.94 -1.34 8.27
N ALA A 154 -6.98 -0.54 8.09
CA ALA A 154 -7.32 0.04 6.78
C ALA A 154 -6.25 1.04 6.32
N SER A 155 -5.77 1.88 7.24
CA SER A 155 -4.62 2.76 7.04
C SER A 155 -3.33 1.99 6.76
N TYR A 156 -3.24 0.69 7.05
CA TYR A 156 -2.07 -0.10 6.67
C TYR A 156 -2.08 -0.48 5.18
N VAL A 157 -3.24 -0.42 4.50
CA VAL A 157 -3.40 -0.80 3.09
C VAL A 157 -2.82 0.24 2.13
N LEU A 158 -3.06 1.54 2.40
CA LEU A 158 -2.81 2.64 1.45
C LEU A 158 -1.38 3.27 1.54
N PRO A 159 -0.95 3.86 2.67
CA PRO A 159 0.20 4.78 2.76
C PRO A 159 1.55 4.14 2.47
N TYR A 160 1.72 2.87 2.83
CA TYR A 160 2.94 2.13 2.49
C TYR A 160 3.20 2.11 0.97
N VAL A 161 2.15 2.20 0.14
CA VAL A 161 2.27 2.25 -1.32
C VAL A 161 2.83 3.61 -1.79
N GLY A 162 2.52 4.71 -1.10
CA GLY A 162 3.06 6.06 -1.33
C GLY A 162 4.56 6.11 -1.09
N LEU A 163 5.00 5.71 0.11
CA LEU A 163 6.40 5.61 0.49
C LEU A 163 7.25 4.84 -0.54
N VAL A 164 6.92 3.58 -0.82
CA VAL A 164 7.73 2.75 -1.73
C VAL A 164 7.72 3.29 -3.17
N GLY A 165 6.69 4.07 -3.54
CA GLY A 165 6.62 4.81 -4.79
C GLY A 165 7.63 5.95 -4.86
N TYR A 166 7.83 6.69 -3.77
CA TYR A 166 8.89 7.71 -3.71
C TYR A 166 10.29 7.10 -3.78
N VAL A 167 10.54 5.98 -3.08
CA VAL A 167 11.83 5.26 -3.18
C VAL A 167 12.10 4.84 -4.63
N GLY A 168 11.08 4.34 -5.35
CA GLY A 168 11.20 3.99 -6.76
C GLY A 168 11.32 5.19 -7.71
N THR A 169 10.80 6.35 -7.32
CA THR A 169 10.78 7.56 -8.16
C THR A 169 12.09 8.34 -8.08
N ILE A 170 12.68 8.50 -6.89
CA ILE A 170 13.85 9.36 -6.65
C ILE A 170 15.04 9.09 -7.59
N PRO A 171 15.43 7.82 -7.86
CA PRO A 171 16.55 7.53 -8.77
C PRO A 171 16.33 8.02 -10.20
N GLU A 172 15.08 8.12 -10.64
CA GLU A 172 14.68 8.43 -12.01
C GLU A 172 14.46 9.93 -12.25
N LEU A 173 14.53 10.76 -11.20
CA LEU A 173 14.44 12.21 -11.33
C LEU A 173 15.77 12.76 -11.87
N ALA A 174 15.72 13.80 -12.69
CA ALA A 174 16.90 14.48 -13.21
C ALA A 174 17.20 15.78 -12.44
N ASN A 175 16.17 16.53 -12.07
CA ASN A 175 16.30 17.88 -11.51
C ASN A 175 16.48 17.85 -9.98
N TYR A 176 17.37 18.70 -9.46
CA TYR A 176 17.62 18.79 -8.01
C TYR A 176 16.40 19.27 -7.21
N THR A 177 15.55 20.13 -7.79
CA THR A 177 14.35 20.64 -7.13
C THR A 177 13.32 19.55 -6.93
N THR A 178 13.07 18.74 -7.95
CA THR A 178 12.12 17.62 -7.90
C THR A 178 12.66 16.48 -7.03
N LYS A 179 13.97 16.18 -7.10
CA LYS A 179 14.63 15.25 -6.17
C LYS A 179 14.49 15.68 -4.72
N ARG A 180 14.76 16.96 -4.43
CA ARG A 180 14.61 17.51 -3.08
C ARG A 180 13.16 17.36 -2.61
N LEU A 181 12.18 17.70 -3.46
CA LEU A 181 10.77 17.54 -3.13
C LEU A 181 10.42 16.09 -2.82
N ALA A 182 10.72 15.15 -3.72
CA ALA A 182 10.45 13.73 -3.52
C ALA A 182 11.11 13.18 -2.25
N ALA A 183 12.36 13.56 -1.97
CA ALA A 183 13.05 13.15 -0.76
C ALA A 183 12.43 13.75 0.52
N SER A 184 11.91 14.98 0.46
CA SER A 184 11.21 15.61 1.58
C SER A 184 9.85 14.95 1.86
N LEU A 185 9.11 14.59 0.81
CA LEU A 185 7.83 13.88 0.93
C LEU A 185 8.05 12.47 1.51
N LEU A 186 9.01 11.70 0.95
CA LEU A 186 9.40 10.39 1.47
C LEU A 186 9.67 10.37 2.98
N GLY A 187 10.28 11.44 3.52
CA GLY A 187 10.58 11.52 4.95
C GLY A 187 9.33 11.56 5.84
N VAL A 188 8.26 12.23 5.38
CA VAL A 188 6.98 12.32 6.11
C VAL A 188 6.21 11.01 5.96
N GLU A 189 6.09 10.51 4.73
CA GLU A 189 5.48 9.21 4.40
C GLU A 189 6.07 8.05 5.22
N ALA A 190 7.39 8.04 5.37
CA ALA A 190 8.09 7.06 6.20
C ALA A 190 7.73 7.17 7.68
N GLY A 191 7.55 8.40 8.19
CA GLY A 191 7.10 8.64 9.55
C GLY A 191 5.67 8.14 9.77
N GLN A 192 4.78 8.39 8.82
CA GLN A 192 3.38 7.98 8.90
C GLN A 192 3.23 6.46 8.88
N ASP A 193 3.91 5.75 7.96
CA ASP A 193 3.93 4.29 7.94
C ASP A 193 4.49 3.72 9.25
N ALA A 194 5.60 4.29 9.77
CA ALA A 194 6.18 3.85 11.03
C ALA A 194 5.23 4.01 12.22
N VAL A 195 4.48 5.12 12.28
CA VAL A 195 3.46 5.36 13.31
C VAL A 195 2.31 4.34 13.19
N ILE A 196 1.77 4.13 11.98
CA ILE A 196 0.71 3.15 11.72
C ILE A 196 1.16 1.75 12.14
N ARG A 197 2.35 1.33 11.69
CA ARG A 197 2.94 0.03 12.03
C ARG A 197 3.19 -0.11 13.53
N THR A 198 3.60 0.96 14.22
CA THR A 198 3.82 0.95 15.67
C THR A 198 2.50 0.74 16.42
N LEU A 199 1.45 1.50 16.06
CA LEU A 199 0.12 1.36 16.67
C LEU A 199 -0.46 -0.05 16.49
N LEU A 200 -0.21 -0.68 15.33
CA LEU A 200 -0.59 -2.07 15.08
C LEU A 200 0.28 -3.06 15.84
N TYR A 201 1.58 -2.80 15.95
CA TYR A 201 2.54 -3.68 16.61
C TYR A 201 2.27 -3.81 18.11
N GLU A 202 1.92 -2.71 18.78
CA GLU A 202 1.46 -2.72 20.17
C GLU A 202 0.27 -3.66 20.40
N LYS A 203 -0.55 -3.84 19.36
CA LYS A 203 -1.77 -4.66 19.37
C LYS A 203 -1.61 -5.97 18.61
N SER A 204 -0.40 -6.36 18.24
CA SER A 204 -0.13 -7.45 17.29
C SER A 204 -0.79 -8.78 17.66
N HIS A 205 -0.91 -9.10 18.95
CA HIS A 205 -1.53 -10.32 19.46
C HIS A 205 -3.02 -10.17 19.83
N GLU A 206 -3.57 -8.95 19.77
CA GLU A 206 -5.01 -8.72 19.95
C GLU A 206 -5.77 -9.32 18.75
N LYS A 207 -6.93 -9.92 19.01
CA LYS A 207 -7.85 -10.36 17.94
C LYS A 207 -8.62 -9.17 17.40
N VAL A 208 -8.80 -9.13 16.09
CA VAL A 208 -9.63 -8.13 15.41
C VAL A 208 -11.08 -8.58 15.52
N GLU A 209 -11.75 -8.20 16.61
CA GLU A 209 -13.15 -8.61 16.84
C GLU A 209 -14.10 -8.14 15.72
N PRO A 210 -15.05 -8.99 15.27
CA PRO A 210 -15.40 -10.32 15.79
C PRO A 210 -14.63 -11.47 15.10
N TYR A 211 -13.59 -11.17 14.33
CA TYR A 211 -12.82 -12.15 13.57
C TYR A 211 -11.86 -12.91 14.47
N ASN A 212 -11.77 -14.23 14.29
CA ASN A 212 -10.84 -15.07 15.04
C ASN A 212 -9.41 -15.02 14.47
N MET A 213 -8.92 -13.82 14.15
CA MET A 213 -7.59 -13.55 13.60
C MET A 213 -6.97 -12.35 14.31
N THR A 214 -5.67 -12.41 14.53
CA THR A 214 -4.89 -11.37 15.21
C THR A 214 -4.53 -10.22 14.28
N VAL A 215 -4.19 -9.05 14.85
CA VAL A 215 -3.68 -7.90 14.09
C VAL A 215 -2.43 -8.26 13.27
N ALA A 216 -1.52 -9.08 13.82
CA ALA A 216 -0.34 -9.55 13.09
C ALA A 216 -0.69 -10.41 11.86
N GLU A 217 -1.71 -11.26 11.97
CA GLU A 217 -2.19 -12.08 10.85
C GLU A 217 -2.83 -11.22 9.75
N PHE A 218 -3.66 -10.23 10.13
CA PHE A 218 -4.22 -9.26 9.19
C PHE A 218 -3.13 -8.52 8.41
N THR A 219 -2.15 -7.92 9.10
CA THR A 219 -1.07 -7.17 8.43
C THR A 219 -0.21 -8.05 7.52
N SER A 220 0.05 -9.29 7.94
CA SER A 220 0.78 -10.26 7.11
C SER A 220 0.01 -10.58 5.82
N LYS A 221 -1.30 -10.82 5.93
CA LYS A 221 -2.18 -11.12 4.78
C LYS A 221 -2.32 -9.94 3.83
N ILE A 222 -2.49 -8.73 4.35
CA ILE A 222 -2.53 -7.50 3.54
C ILE A 222 -1.21 -7.31 2.79
N SER A 223 -0.07 -7.53 3.44
CA SER A 223 1.24 -7.41 2.80
C SER A 223 1.43 -8.41 1.65
N TRP A 224 1.00 -9.66 1.88
CA TRP A 224 1.01 -10.69 0.85
C TRP A 224 0.15 -10.31 -0.36
N LEU A 225 -1.08 -9.86 -0.14
CA LEU A 225 -1.96 -9.39 -1.22
C LEU A 225 -1.28 -8.29 -2.05
N ARG A 226 -0.63 -7.31 -1.41
CA ARG A 226 0.07 -6.24 -2.14
C ARG A 226 1.21 -6.78 -3.01
N ASN A 227 1.94 -7.78 -2.53
CA ASN A 227 3.00 -8.41 -3.31
C ASN A 227 2.43 -9.22 -4.50
N GLU A 228 1.33 -9.94 -4.28
CA GLU A 228 0.63 -10.69 -5.32
C GLU A 228 0.09 -9.77 -6.42
N LEU A 229 -0.62 -8.70 -6.05
CA LEU A 229 -1.15 -7.71 -6.99
C LEU A 229 -0.02 -6.99 -7.76
N ALA A 230 1.10 -6.66 -7.11
CA ALA A 230 2.22 -6.00 -7.77
C ALA A 230 2.92 -6.92 -8.80
N MET A 231 2.95 -8.23 -8.54
CA MET A 231 3.59 -9.30 -9.34
C MET A 231 5.13 -9.20 -9.50
N CYS A 232 5.78 -8.23 -8.86
CA CYS A 232 7.20 -7.92 -9.05
C CYS A 232 8.07 -8.30 -7.83
N GLY A 233 7.72 -9.41 -7.18
CA GLY A 233 8.43 -9.95 -6.02
C GLY A 233 7.93 -9.43 -4.67
N ILE A 234 8.60 -9.86 -3.60
CA ILE A 234 8.28 -9.49 -2.22
C ILE A 234 8.91 -8.13 -1.94
N LYS A 235 8.05 -7.14 -1.68
CA LYS A 235 8.43 -5.74 -1.43
C LYS A 235 7.65 -5.15 -0.25
N ASP A 236 7.14 -6.03 0.60
CA ASP A 236 6.35 -5.70 1.77
C ASP A 236 6.16 -6.94 2.64
N GLU A 237 6.05 -6.71 3.94
CA GLU A 237 5.96 -7.74 4.97
C GLU A 237 5.15 -7.21 6.17
N GLY A 238 4.44 -8.11 6.84
CA GLY A 238 3.63 -7.81 8.03
C GLY A 238 4.48 -7.30 9.20
N ILE A 239 3.83 -6.81 10.25
CA ILE A 239 4.52 -6.20 11.42
C ILE A 239 5.29 -7.21 12.30
N ILE A 240 5.05 -8.51 12.09
CA ILE A 240 5.81 -9.62 12.67
C ILE A 240 6.22 -10.54 11.51
N VAL A 241 7.48 -10.97 11.51
CA VAL A 241 8.05 -11.89 10.52
C VAL A 241 8.84 -13.00 11.21
N PRO A 242 9.07 -14.15 10.55
CA PRO A 242 10.04 -15.13 11.03
C PRO A 242 11.40 -14.48 11.26
N LYS A 243 12.12 -14.97 12.29
CA LYS A 243 13.40 -14.41 12.71
C LYS A 243 14.44 -14.36 11.58
N GLU A 244 14.35 -15.24 10.60
CA GLU A 244 15.24 -15.32 9.44
C GLU A 244 15.05 -14.16 8.45
N LEU A 245 13.87 -13.51 8.46
CA LEU A 245 13.54 -12.36 7.62
C LEU A 245 13.75 -11.04 8.35
N GLY A 246 13.62 -11.00 9.68
CA GLY A 246 13.80 -9.77 10.44
C GLY A 246 15.25 -9.25 10.45
N ALA A 247 15.42 -8.02 10.94
CA ALA A 247 16.68 -7.29 10.88
C ALA A 247 17.86 -8.10 11.45
N GLU A 248 18.95 -8.17 10.67
CA GLU A 248 20.16 -8.96 10.96
C GLU A 248 19.90 -10.44 11.32
N LYS A 249 18.72 -10.96 10.95
CA LYS A 249 18.21 -12.30 11.29
C LYS A 249 18.11 -12.55 12.80
N ARG A 250 17.84 -11.49 13.57
CA ARG A 250 17.95 -11.49 15.04
C ARG A 250 16.67 -11.11 15.76
N THR A 251 15.66 -10.61 15.05
CA THR A 251 14.39 -10.17 15.62
C THR A 251 13.24 -10.64 14.74
N GLU A 252 12.05 -10.79 15.33
CA GLU A 252 10.79 -11.06 14.63
C GLU A 252 9.99 -9.77 14.41
N SER A 253 10.40 -8.67 15.04
CA SER A 253 9.77 -7.36 14.89
C SER A 253 10.04 -6.78 13.50
N ASN A 254 8.99 -6.26 12.87
CA ASN A 254 9.05 -5.67 11.54
C ASN A 254 8.21 -4.37 11.44
N VAL A 255 8.37 -3.50 12.45
CA VAL A 255 7.72 -2.18 12.48
C VAL A 255 8.23 -1.26 11.38
N LEU A 256 9.45 -1.46 10.91
CA LEU A 256 10.03 -0.78 9.75
C LEU A 256 10.36 -1.83 8.70
N SER A 257 9.47 -2.02 7.72
CA SER A 257 9.66 -3.03 6.66
C SER A 257 10.73 -2.59 5.67
N ALA A 258 11.75 -3.43 5.51
CA ALA A 258 12.92 -3.14 4.69
C ALA A 258 13.58 -4.42 4.17
N ASP A 259 14.47 -4.28 3.19
CA ASP A 259 15.25 -5.40 2.65
C ASP A 259 16.31 -5.91 3.65
N LYS A 260 17.08 -6.92 3.24
CA LYS A 260 18.15 -7.51 4.06
C LYS A 260 19.22 -6.52 4.55
N ASN A 261 19.35 -5.36 3.94
CA ASN A 261 20.29 -4.29 4.30
C ASN A 261 19.59 -3.15 5.06
N SER A 262 18.34 -3.35 5.48
CA SER A 262 17.48 -2.32 6.07
C SER A 262 17.22 -1.13 5.13
N LEU A 263 17.15 -1.38 3.82
CA LEU A 263 16.75 -0.38 2.84
C LEU A 263 15.27 -0.52 2.50
N SER A 264 14.54 0.59 2.46
CA SER A 264 13.14 0.60 2.04
C SER A 264 12.98 0.04 0.63
N TYR A 265 11.91 -0.72 0.41
CA TYR A 265 11.59 -1.28 -0.91
C TYR A 265 11.18 -0.18 -1.90
N ALA A 266 11.30 -0.48 -3.19
CA ALA A 266 10.92 0.40 -4.29
C ALA A 266 9.84 -0.25 -5.16
N ARG A 267 8.73 0.45 -5.41
CA ARG A 267 7.74 0.04 -6.42
C ARG A 267 7.70 1.03 -7.58
N THR A 268 7.50 0.49 -8.77
CA THR A 268 7.27 1.26 -9.99
C THR A 268 5.80 1.68 -10.11
N PRO A 269 5.48 2.70 -10.93
CA PRO A 269 4.08 3.10 -11.15
C PRO A 269 3.13 1.97 -11.61
N PRO A 270 3.51 1.04 -12.51
CA PRO A 270 2.67 -0.12 -12.84
C PRO A 270 2.34 -0.99 -11.61
N GLU A 271 3.33 -1.28 -10.76
CA GLU A 271 3.11 -2.05 -9.52
C GLU A 271 2.08 -1.35 -8.62
N ILE A 272 2.22 -0.04 -8.46
CA ILE A 272 1.31 0.79 -7.67
C ILE A 272 -0.11 0.73 -8.24
N LEU A 273 -0.27 0.94 -9.55
CA LEU A 273 -1.58 0.91 -10.22
C LEU A 273 -2.28 -0.44 -10.03
N ARG A 274 -1.57 -1.55 -10.21
CA ARG A 274 -2.11 -2.90 -10.01
C ARG A 274 -2.65 -3.10 -8.59
N ILE A 275 -1.95 -2.56 -7.57
CA ILE A 275 -2.36 -2.63 -6.17
C ILE A 275 -3.59 -1.76 -5.92
N VAL A 276 -3.54 -0.47 -6.29
CA VAL A 276 -4.65 0.47 -5.97
C VAL A 276 -5.93 0.16 -6.76
N TYR A 277 -5.80 -0.45 -7.94
CA TYR A 277 -6.93 -0.98 -8.68
C TYR A 277 -7.45 -2.30 -8.11
N GLY A 278 -6.63 -3.04 -7.36
CA GLY A 278 -7.01 -4.35 -6.80
C GLY A 278 -7.31 -5.39 -7.88
N THR A 279 -6.69 -5.28 -9.06
CA THR A 279 -6.94 -6.17 -10.21
C THR A 279 -5.70 -6.96 -10.62
N GLY A 280 -4.53 -6.61 -10.09
CA GLY A 280 -3.25 -7.15 -10.55
C GLY A 280 -2.86 -6.65 -11.95
N LYS A 281 -3.59 -5.68 -12.52
CA LYS A 281 -3.34 -5.14 -13.87
C LYS A 281 -3.45 -3.61 -13.90
N GLU A 282 -2.38 -2.95 -14.31
CA GLU A 282 -2.28 -1.50 -14.43
C GLU A 282 -3.19 -0.90 -15.52
N SER A 283 -3.76 -1.75 -16.39
CA SER A 283 -4.68 -1.37 -17.46
C SER A 283 -6.16 -1.59 -17.13
N GLU A 284 -6.47 -2.18 -15.97
CA GLU A 284 -7.84 -2.48 -15.53
C GLU A 284 -8.13 -1.74 -14.21
N PRO A 285 -8.70 -0.52 -14.28
CA PRO A 285 -9.17 0.21 -13.10
C PRO A 285 -10.18 -0.55 -12.25
N GLY A 286 -10.23 -0.19 -10.98
CA GLY A 286 -11.06 -0.84 -9.97
C GLY A 286 -10.67 -0.37 -8.57
N GLY A 287 -11.08 -1.12 -7.56
CA GLY A 287 -10.66 -0.89 -6.19
C GLY A 287 -10.77 0.54 -5.74
N PHE A 288 -9.69 1.11 -5.22
CA PHE A 288 -9.67 2.47 -4.69
C PHE A 288 -9.77 3.55 -5.77
N LEU A 289 -9.51 3.21 -7.04
CA LEU A 289 -9.56 4.11 -8.20
C LEU A 289 -10.45 3.49 -9.30
N PRO A 290 -11.78 3.47 -9.10
CA PRO A 290 -12.72 2.78 -10.00
C PRO A 290 -12.69 3.29 -11.45
N GLU A 291 -12.34 4.56 -11.66
CA GLU A 291 -12.21 5.17 -13.00
C GLU A 291 -10.75 5.29 -13.48
N GLY A 292 -9.81 4.83 -12.66
CA GLY A 292 -8.37 4.88 -12.93
C GLY A 292 -7.70 6.15 -12.40
N GLY A 293 -6.37 6.10 -12.33
CA GLY A 293 -5.54 7.23 -11.97
C GLY A 293 -5.42 8.28 -13.09
N ASN A 294 -5.11 9.51 -12.69
CA ASN A 294 -4.84 10.63 -13.58
C ASN A 294 -3.32 10.88 -13.76
N GLY A 295 -3.00 11.81 -14.66
CA GLY A 295 -1.62 12.10 -15.08
C GLY A 295 -1.17 11.23 -16.26
N ARG A 296 -0.09 11.63 -16.93
CA ARG A 296 0.39 10.98 -18.16
C ARG A 296 0.70 9.49 -17.94
N ILE A 297 1.39 9.18 -16.85
CA ILE A 297 1.80 7.80 -16.53
C ILE A 297 0.58 6.90 -16.28
N ALA A 298 -0.35 7.29 -15.42
CA ALA A 298 -1.51 6.44 -15.14
C ALA A 298 -2.39 6.25 -16.39
N LYS A 299 -2.62 7.34 -17.13
CA LYS A 299 -3.42 7.30 -18.36
C LYS A 299 -2.78 6.50 -19.49
N SER A 300 -1.46 6.40 -19.56
CA SER A 300 -0.80 5.61 -20.62
C SER A 300 -1.09 4.11 -20.56
N PHE A 301 -1.54 3.59 -19.41
CA PHE A 301 -1.91 2.18 -19.26
C PHE A 301 -3.37 1.87 -19.58
N LEU A 302 -4.22 2.90 -19.62
CA LEU A 302 -5.65 2.73 -19.90
C LEU A 302 -5.85 2.67 -21.42
N LEU A 303 -6.58 1.65 -21.90
CA LEU A 303 -6.78 1.35 -23.34
C LEU A 303 -7.62 2.41 -24.12
N LYS A 304 -7.66 3.67 -23.68
CA LYS A 304 -8.48 4.73 -24.26
C LYS A 304 -7.84 6.13 -24.26
N TYR A 305 -6.58 6.25 -24.63
CA TYR A 305 -6.01 7.52 -25.12
C TYR A 305 -5.07 7.31 -26.29
#